data_AF-A0A7S8FDG3-F1
#
_entry.id   AF-A0A7S8FDG3-F1
#
_cell.length_a   1.000
_cell.length_b   1.000
_cell.length_c   1.000
_cell.angle_alpha   90.00
_cell.angle_beta   90.00
_cell.angle_gamma   90.00
#
_symmetry.space_group_name_H-M   'P 1'
#
loop_
_entity.id
_entity.type
_entity.pdbx_description
1 polymer ?
#
loop_
_entity_poly.entity_id
_entity_poly.type
_entity_poly.pdbx_seq_one_letter_code
_entity_poly.pdbx_strand_id
1 'polypeptide(L)'
;MMSETPSTFLPHGQCFLWDPSVLWLNVSSDVIITTAYYLISAALFYFLYKRHDVPFRWMFMLFGLFIFACGTTHLMHVWTVWHPDYRGEGIVKAGTALLSISTGLLLVPLLPRAMALRTPQELEALNASLREVLCERQKAVENLQSSEAMLIRRSEELIQQRHRLREMASQLTLIEQRERRRLATDLHDYLAQMLVVCRLKVSRAKRALTPR
;
A
#
# COMPACT_ATOMS: atom_id res chain seq x y z
N MET A 1 -11.75 81.40 -1.44
CA MET A 1 -11.48 80.86 -0.08
C MET A 1 -11.65 79.35 -0.17
N MET A 2 -10.55 78.63 -0.35
CA MET A 2 -10.56 77.15 -0.37
C MET A 2 -10.57 76.65 1.08
N SER A 3 -11.31 75.56 1.26
CA SER A 3 -11.65 74.85 2.49
C SER A 3 -10.44 74.33 3.27
N GLU A 4 -10.31 74.74 4.53
CA GLU A 4 -9.56 73.95 5.52
C GLU A 4 -10.57 73.11 6.31
N THR A 5 -10.79 71.88 5.85
CA THR A 5 -11.28 70.83 6.75
C THR A 5 -10.16 70.54 7.75
N PRO A 6 -10.40 70.57 9.07
CA PRO A 6 -9.36 70.29 10.05
C PRO A 6 -8.94 68.83 9.88
N SER A 7 -7.73 68.58 9.36
CA SER A 7 -7.12 67.25 9.38
C SER A 7 -6.96 66.83 10.83
N THR A 8 -7.87 65.96 11.30
CA THR A 8 -8.18 65.74 12.72
C THR A 8 -7.08 64.97 13.48
N PHE A 9 -5.98 64.59 12.84
CA PHE A 9 -4.88 63.84 13.45
C PHE A 9 -3.51 64.27 12.92
N LEU A 10 -2.48 64.16 13.76
CA LEU A 10 -1.08 64.47 13.43
C LEU A 10 -0.37 63.23 12.84
N PRO A 11 0.45 63.38 11.78
CA PRO A 11 1.22 62.28 11.22
C PRO A 11 2.20 61.69 12.24
N HIS A 12 2.45 60.39 12.16
CA HIS A 12 3.28 59.68 13.14
C HIS A 12 4.74 60.17 13.15
N GLY A 13 5.21 60.79 12.05
CA GLY A 13 6.51 61.46 12.01
C GLY A 13 6.66 62.58 13.05
N GLN A 14 5.56 63.23 13.45
CA GLN A 14 5.55 64.24 14.51
C GLN A 14 5.85 63.63 15.89
N CYS A 15 5.45 62.38 16.12
CA CYS A 15 5.81 61.63 17.34
C CYS A 15 7.31 61.32 17.41
N PHE A 16 7.98 61.21 16.27
CA PHE A 16 9.44 61.07 16.19
C PHE A 16 10.19 62.41 16.20
N LEU A 17 9.48 63.54 16.34
CA LEU A 17 10.04 64.89 16.22
C LEU A 17 10.81 65.12 14.89
N TRP A 18 10.56 64.27 13.89
CA TRP A 18 11.35 64.19 12.67
C TRP A 18 12.85 63.99 12.90
N ASP A 19 13.26 63.42 14.04
CA ASP A 19 14.65 63.06 14.27
C ASP A 19 15.07 61.97 13.26
N PRO A 20 16.05 62.23 12.37
CA PRO A 20 16.39 61.32 11.29
C PRO A 20 16.81 59.93 11.79
N SER A 21 17.45 59.86 12.96
CA SER A 21 17.97 58.59 13.48
C SER A 21 16.84 57.63 13.89
N VAL A 22 15.86 58.12 14.65
CA VAL A 22 14.72 57.33 15.12
C VAL A 22 13.75 57.04 13.97
N LEU A 23 13.51 58.03 13.10
CA LEU A 23 12.57 57.89 11.99
C LEU A 23 13.04 56.81 10.99
N TRP A 24 14.29 56.88 10.52
CA TRP A 24 14.80 55.90 9.56
C TRP A 24 14.92 54.51 10.17
N LEU A 25 15.26 54.39 11.45
CA LEU A 25 15.31 53.10 12.13
C LEU A 25 13.93 52.43 12.14
N ASN A 26 12.87 53.14 12.54
CA ASN A 26 11.51 52.59 12.58
C ASN A 26 10.97 52.29 11.19
N VAL A 27 11.08 53.23 10.25
CA VAL A 27 10.59 53.05 8.87
C VAL A 27 11.30 51.87 8.19
N SER A 28 12.62 51.79 8.28
CA SER A 28 13.38 50.69 7.67
C SER A 28 13.03 49.35 8.29
N SER A 29 12.86 49.29 9.61
CA SER A 29 12.44 48.09 10.33
C SER A 29 11.06 47.61 9.88
N ASP A 30 10.06 48.50 9.83
CA ASP A 30 8.71 48.15 9.41
C ASP A 30 8.66 47.72 7.93
N VAL A 31 9.47 48.32 7.05
CA VAL A 31 9.60 47.89 5.65
C VAL A 31 10.19 46.48 5.55
N ILE A 32 11.25 46.19 6.30
CA ILE A 32 11.88 44.87 6.34
C ILE A 32 10.89 43.83 6.88
N ILE A 33 10.20 44.13 7.98
CA ILE A 33 9.19 43.24 8.59
C ILE A 33 8.04 42.97 7.61
N THR A 34 7.50 44.02 6.98
CA THR A 34 6.42 43.90 5.99
C THR A 34 6.84 42.97 4.85
N THR A 35 8.04 43.19 4.30
CA THR A 35 8.58 42.37 3.20
C THR A 35 8.75 40.91 3.64
N ALA A 36 9.32 40.67 4.82
CA ALA A 36 9.49 39.33 5.36
C ALA A 36 8.15 38.61 5.57
N TYR A 37 7.15 39.28 6.17
CA TYR A 37 5.84 38.70 6.41
C TYR A 37 5.10 38.36 5.12
N TYR A 38 5.14 39.24 4.11
CA TYR A 38 4.53 38.94 2.82
C TYR A 38 5.23 37.80 2.09
N LEU A 39 6.56 37.71 2.16
CA LEU A 39 7.31 36.58 1.60
C LEU A 39 6.95 35.25 2.30
N ILE A 40 6.88 35.24 3.63
CA ILE A 40 6.50 34.05 4.39
C ILE A 40 5.07 33.62 4.05
N SER A 41 4.12 34.56 4.03
CA SER A 41 2.73 34.27 3.66
C SER A 41 2.62 33.74 2.23
N ALA A 42 3.33 34.34 1.27
CA ALA A 42 3.33 33.89 -0.13
C ALA A 42 3.92 32.47 -0.26
N ALA A 43 5.04 32.19 0.42
CA ALA A 43 5.65 30.87 0.43
C ALA A 43 4.71 29.82 1.05
N LEU A 44 4.02 30.17 2.14
CA LEU A 44 3.07 29.27 2.80
C LEU A 44 1.85 29.00 1.91
N PHE A 45 1.25 30.03 1.30
CA PHE A 45 0.14 29.85 0.37
C PHE A 45 0.55 29.03 -0.86
N TYR A 46 1.74 29.26 -1.42
CA TYR A 46 2.28 28.47 -2.52
C TYR A 46 2.47 26.99 -2.12
N PHE A 47 2.99 26.73 -0.92
CA PHE A 47 3.15 25.37 -0.40
C PHE A 47 1.79 24.66 -0.26
N LEU A 48 0.78 25.31 0.33
CA LEU A 48 -0.56 24.73 0.51
C LEU A 48 -1.34 24.61 -0.81
N TYR A 49 -1.02 25.44 -1.80
CA TYR A 49 -1.52 25.31 -3.15
C TYR A 49 -0.93 24.08 -3.84
N LYS A 50 0.38 23.85 -3.70
CA LYS A 50 1.07 22.72 -4.35
C LYS A 50 0.82 21.38 -3.64
N ARG A 51 0.68 21.37 -2.31
CA ARG A 51 0.52 20.16 -1.50
C ARG A 51 -0.85 20.13 -0.82
N HIS A 52 -1.75 19.31 -1.36
CA HIS A 52 -3.11 19.16 -0.81
C HIS A 52 -3.21 18.15 0.33
N ASP A 53 -2.27 17.20 0.42
CA ASP A 53 -2.20 16.14 1.43
C ASP A 53 -1.45 16.59 2.69
N VAL A 54 -1.88 17.71 3.27
CA VAL A 54 -1.32 18.24 4.52
C VAL A 54 -2.39 18.18 5.62
N PRO A 55 -2.11 17.54 6.76
CA PRO A 55 -3.06 17.50 7.87
C PRO A 55 -3.31 18.92 8.36
N PHE A 56 -4.55 19.21 8.72
CA PHE A 56 -4.96 20.53 9.23
C PHE A 56 -4.68 21.71 8.28
N ARG A 57 -4.75 21.50 6.96
CA ARG A 57 -4.51 22.53 5.93
C ARG A 57 -5.16 23.90 6.21
N TRP A 58 -6.39 23.91 6.71
CA TRP A 58 -7.11 25.14 7.05
C TRP A 58 -6.41 25.96 8.14
N MET A 59 -5.74 25.32 9.10
CA MET A 59 -4.98 25.98 10.15
C MET A 59 -3.80 26.73 9.55
N PHE A 60 -3.06 26.10 8.64
CA PHE A 60 -1.96 26.76 7.94
C PHE A 60 -2.45 27.93 7.08
N MET A 61 -3.67 27.85 6.50
CA MET A 61 -4.27 29.00 5.81
C MET A 61 -4.58 30.16 6.77
N LEU A 62 -5.16 29.88 7.95
CA LEU A 62 -5.39 30.91 8.97
C LEU A 62 -4.09 31.52 9.47
N PHE A 63 -3.05 30.71 9.67
CA PHE A 63 -1.73 31.20 10.08
C PHE A 63 -1.09 32.09 9.01
N GLY A 64 -1.21 31.71 7.73
CA GLY A 64 -0.76 32.54 6.61
C GLY A 64 -1.52 33.85 6.49
N LEU A 65 -2.84 33.83 6.71
CA LEU A 65 -3.68 35.02 6.74
C LEU A 65 -3.37 35.93 7.93
N PHE A 66 -3.10 35.35 9.11
CA PHE A 66 -2.67 36.08 10.30
C PHE A 66 -1.32 36.77 10.09
N ILE A 67 -0.31 36.06 9.56
CA ILE A 67 1.01 36.65 9.24
C ILE A 67 0.86 37.78 8.21
N PHE A 68 0.02 37.57 7.19
CA PHE A 68 -0.25 38.58 6.18
C PHE A 68 -0.90 39.84 6.80
N ALA A 69 -1.89 39.66 7.67
CA ALA A 69 -2.53 40.76 8.39
C ALA A 69 -1.55 41.52 9.30
N CYS A 70 -0.65 40.82 10.01
CA CYS A 70 0.45 41.46 10.74
C CYS A 70 1.37 42.27 9.81
N GLY A 71 1.66 41.77 8.60
CA GLY A 71 2.41 42.51 7.59
C GLY A 71 1.71 43.81 7.20
N THR A 72 0.39 43.75 7.01
CA THR A 72 -0.41 44.94 6.70
C THR A 72 -0.43 45.96 7.85
N THR A 73 -0.32 45.54 9.12
CA THR A 73 -0.19 46.51 10.24
C THR A 73 1.12 47.27 10.21
N HIS A 74 2.25 46.61 9.89
CA HIS A 74 3.55 47.29 9.76
C HIS A 74 3.58 48.20 8.53
N LEU A 75 2.95 47.79 7.43
CA LEU A 75 2.79 48.65 6.26
C LEU A 75 1.99 49.92 6.59
N MET A 76 0.93 49.79 7.39
CA MET A 76 0.15 50.93 7.87
C MET A 76 0.98 51.85 8.77
N HIS A 77 1.86 51.32 9.63
CA HIS A 77 2.76 52.16 10.43
C HIS A 77 3.69 53.01 9.54
N VAL A 78 4.26 52.43 8.49
CA VAL A 78 5.06 53.18 7.50
C VAL A 78 4.21 54.26 6.84
N TRP A 79 2.99 53.93 6.42
CA TRP A 79 2.07 54.88 5.79
C TRP A 79 1.70 56.04 6.72
N THR A 80 1.43 55.76 8.00
CA THR A 80 0.96 56.76 8.97
C THR A 80 2.03 57.77 9.39
N VAL A 81 3.31 57.49 9.12
CA VAL A 81 4.40 58.47 9.26
C VAL A 81 4.14 59.74 8.46
N TRP A 82 3.57 59.62 7.25
CA TRP A 82 3.27 60.76 6.37
C TRP A 82 1.77 61.04 6.24
N HIS A 83 0.91 60.02 6.38
CA HIS A 83 -0.54 60.14 6.19
C HIS A 83 -1.30 59.65 7.43
N PRO A 84 -1.84 60.53 8.29
CA PRO A 84 -2.41 60.17 9.60
C PRO A 84 -3.77 59.45 9.55
N ASP A 85 -3.88 58.36 8.79
CA ASP A 85 -5.07 57.50 8.72
C ASP A 85 -5.09 56.44 9.83
N TYR A 86 -5.25 56.92 11.06
CA TYR A 86 -5.35 56.04 12.24
C TYR A 86 -6.65 55.23 12.27
N ARG A 87 -7.68 55.63 11.52
CA ARG A 87 -8.93 54.87 11.41
C ARG A 87 -8.71 53.60 10.60
N GLY A 88 -8.07 53.72 9.44
CA GLY A 88 -7.65 52.57 8.64
C GLY A 88 -6.73 51.63 9.43
N GLU A 89 -5.70 52.20 10.09
CA GLU A 89 -4.78 51.43 10.93
C GLU A 89 -5.53 50.66 12.03
N GLY A 90 -6.46 51.32 12.73
CA GLY A 90 -7.28 50.70 13.78
C GLY A 90 -8.14 49.54 13.27
N ILE A 91 -8.74 49.65 12.08
CA ILE A 91 -9.53 48.57 11.47
C ILE A 91 -8.65 47.38 11.15
N VAL A 92 -7.48 47.60 10.53
CA VAL A 92 -6.52 46.54 10.21
C VAL A 92 -6.04 45.84 11.49
N LYS A 93 -5.75 46.62 12.54
CA LYS A 93 -5.33 46.10 13.85
C LYS A 93 -6.42 45.27 14.52
N ALA A 94 -7.68 45.73 14.47
CA ALA A 94 -8.82 44.99 15.00
C ALA A 94 -9.04 43.66 14.25
N GLY A 95 -8.97 43.67 12.91
CA GLY A 95 -9.04 42.46 12.10
C GLY A 95 -7.91 41.47 12.41
N THR A 96 -6.69 41.97 12.57
CA THR A 96 -5.52 41.18 12.97
C THR A 96 -5.70 40.56 14.37
N ALA A 97 -6.26 41.32 15.32
CA ALA A 97 -6.56 40.82 16.66
C ALA A 97 -7.59 39.67 16.62
N LEU A 98 -8.65 39.79 15.82
CA LEU A 98 -9.64 38.72 15.63
C LEU A 98 -9.01 37.46 15.03
N LEU A 99 -8.16 37.61 14.01
CA LEU A 99 -7.42 36.50 13.42
C LEU A 99 -6.46 35.85 14.43
N SER A 100 -5.76 36.64 15.25
CA SER A 100 -4.85 36.16 16.29
C SER A 100 -5.58 35.34 17.35
N ILE A 101 -6.71 35.85 17.86
CA ILE A 101 -7.52 35.15 18.86
C ILE A 101 -8.07 33.86 18.26
N SER A 102 -8.63 33.92 17.05
CA SER A 102 -9.18 32.75 16.36
C SER A 102 -8.11 31.67 16.16
N THR A 103 -6.92 32.07 15.69
CA THR A 103 -5.79 31.16 15.48
C THR A 103 -5.34 30.54 16.80
N GLY A 104 -5.20 31.33 17.87
CA GLY A 104 -4.80 30.83 19.19
C GLY A 104 -5.81 29.83 19.79
N LEU A 105 -7.10 30.14 19.75
CA LEU A 105 -8.16 29.26 20.27
C LEU A 105 -8.23 27.94 19.50
N LEU A 106 -8.06 27.99 18.18
CA LEU A 106 -8.08 26.80 17.33
C LEU A 106 -6.81 25.97 17.47
N LEU A 107 -5.67 26.57 17.84
CA LEU A 107 -4.40 25.87 18.00
C LEU A 107 -4.39 24.94 19.23
N VAL A 108 -5.01 25.36 20.34
CA VAL A 108 -5.06 24.58 21.59
C VAL A 108 -5.57 23.15 21.40
N PRO A 109 -6.73 22.88 20.76
CA PRO A 109 -7.19 21.51 20.52
C PRO A 109 -6.41 20.78 19.43
N LEU A 110 -5.68 21.49 18.56
CA LEU A 110 -4.85 20.88 17.53
C LEU A 110 -3.53 20.35 18.08
N LEU A 111 -2.97 20.98 19.11
CA LEU A 111 -1.72 20.54 19.73
C LEU A 111 -1.75 19.07 20.20
N PRO A 112 -2.74 18.60 21.00
CA PRO A 112 -2.80 17.19 21.38
C PRO A 112 -3.07 16.26 20.18
N ARG A 113 -3.82 16.72 19.16
CA ARG A 113 -4.05 15.92 17.93
C ARG A 113 -2.78 15.76 17.10
N ALA A 114 -1.95 16.79 17.03
CA ALA A 114 -0.66 16.73 16.36
C ALA A 114 0.32 15.81 17.09
N MET A 115 0.30 15.82 18.44
CA MET A 115 1.11 14.90 19.25
C MET A 115 0.63 13.44 19.20
N ALA A 116 -0.63 13.19 18.80
CA ALA A 116 -1.15 11.85 18.58
C ALA A 116 -0.68 11.24 17.25
N LEU A 117 -0.05 12.02 16.36
CA LEU A 117 0.57 11.49 15.15
C LEU A 117 1.81 10.68 15.55
N ARG A 118 1.97 9.52 14.91
CA ARG A 118 3.14 8.66 15.12
C ARG A 118 4.41 9.44 14.82
N THR A 119 5.39 9.27 15.69
CA THR A 119 6.71 9.88 15.48
C THR A 119 7.42 9.20 14.30
N PRO A 120 8.39 9.88 13.65
CA PRO A 120 9.18 9.25 12.58
C PRO A 120 9.86 7.96 13.02
N GLN A 121 10.35 7.91 14.27
CA GLN A 121 10.97 6.72 14.86
C GLN A 121 9.97 5.56 15.01
N GLU A 122 8.74 5.84 15.44
CA GLU A 122 7.68 4.82 15.49
C GLU A 122 7.32 4.30 14.09
N LEU A 123 7.33 5.18 13.08
CA LEU A 123 7.10 4.78 11.69
C LEU A 123 8.22 3.87 11.18
N GLU A 124 9.48 4.19 11.48
CA GLU A 124 10.63 3.37 11.11
C GLU A 124 10.60 2.02 11.80
N ALA A 125 10.30 1.99 13.10
CA ALA A 125 10.14 0.75 13.87
C ALA A 125 8.99 -0.11 13.31
N LEU A 126 7.85 0.49 12.96
CA LEU A 126 6.74 -0.22 12.35
C LEU A 126 7.08 -0.74 10.96
N ASN A 127 7.81 0.03 10.15
CA ASN A 127 8.28 -0.42 8.85
C ASN A 127 9.28 -1.57 8.97
N ALA A 128 10.14 -1.55 9.98
CA ALA A 128 11.09 -2.63 10.25
C ALA A 128 10.36 -3.93 10.63
N SER A 129 9.39 -3.86 11.55
CA SER A 129 8.59 -5.04 11.93
C SER A 129 7.72 -5.55 10.78
N LEU A 130 7.16 -4.64 9.97
CA LEU A 130 6.42 -5.03 8.78
C LEU A 130 7.30 -5.79 7.77
N ARG A 131 8.55 -5.36 7.58
CA ARG A 131 9.53 -6.07 6.72
C ARG A 131 9.88 -7.44 7.26
N GLU A 132 10.01 -7.59 8.58
CA GLU A 132 10.24 -8.87 9.22
C GLU A 132 9.09 -9.84 8.98
N VAL A 133 7.85 -9.40 9.22
CA VAL A 133 6.64 -10.20 8.95
C VAL A 133 6.55 -10.60 7.48
N LEU A 134 6.88 -9.69 6.55
CA LEU A 134 6.90 -10.01 5.12
C LEU A 134 7.95 -11.09 4.79
N CYS A 135 9.13 -11.03 5.39
CA CYS A 135 10.17 -12.06 5.22
C CYS A 135 9.71 -13.43 5.75
N GLU A 136 9.10 -13.48 6.94
CA GLU A 136 8.55 -14.72 7.48
C GLU A 136 7.45 -15.30 6.61
N ARG A 137 6.53 -14.44 6.13
CA ARG A 137 5.46 -14.86 5.22
C ARG A 137 6.01 -15.40 3.92
N GLN A 138 7.03 -14.78 3.36
CA GLN A 138 7.68 -15.24 2.14
C GLN A 138 8.29 -16.64 2.32
N LYS A 139 9.02 -16.87 3.42
CA LYS A 139 9.57 -18.20 3.74
C LYS A 139 8.48 -19.26 3.90
N ALA A 140 7.36 -18.91 4.55
CA ALA A 140 6.23 -19.83 4.70
C ALA A 140 5.63 -20.21 3.34
N VAL A 141 5.50 -19.25 2.42
CA VAL A 141 5.03 -19.50 1.05
C VAL A 141 6.00 -20.42 0.30
N GLU A 142 7.30 -20.18 0.37
CA GLU A 142 8.33 -21.02 -0.27
C GLU A 142 8.30 -22.47 0.29
N ASN A 143 8.14 -22.63 1.61
CA ASN A 143 7.99 -23.93 2.24
C ASN A 143 6.72 -24.65 1.77
N LEU A 144 5.60 -23.94 1.64
CA LEU A 144 4.36 -24.51 1.11
C LEU A 144 4.52 -24.96 -0.34
N GLN A 145 5.14 -24.13 -1.19
CA GLN A 145 5.39 -24.46 -2.59
C GLN A 145 6.31 -25.68 -2.75
N SER A 146 7.37 -25.79 -1.93
CA SER A 146 8.25 -26.96 -1.96
C SER A 146 7.56 -28.23 -1.48
N SER A 147 6.69 -28.14 -0.47
CA SER A 147 5.83 -29.25 -0.03
C SER A 147 4.85 -29.68 -1.12
N GLU A 148 4.19 -28.73 -1.77
CA GLU A 148 3.28 -28.99 -2.90
C GLU A 148 4.00 -29.69 -4.05
N ALA A 149 5.19 -29.21 -4.43
CA ALA A 149 6.02 -29.86 -5.44
C ALA A 149 6.41 -31.30 -5.06
N MET A 150 6.68 -31.56 -3.78
CA MET A 150 6.96 -32.91 -3.29
C MET A 150 5.71 -33.82 -3.35
N LEU A 151 4.54 -33.28 -3.02
CA LEU A 151 3.27 -34.01 -3.13
C LEU A 151 2.96 -34.37 -4.58
N ILE A 152 3.18 -33.45 -5.52
CA ILE A 152 3.01 -33.71 -6.96
C ILE A 152 3.94 -34.85 -7.40
N ARG A 153 5.25 -34.80 -7.05
CA ARG A 153 6.19 -35.89 -7.38
C ARG A 153 5.78 -37.24 -6.80
N ARG A 154 5.40 -37.29 -5.52
CA ARG A 154 4.92 -38.54 -4.89
C ARG A 154 3.66 -39.07 -5.58
N SER A 155 2.76 -38.19 -6.02
CA SER A 155 1.56 -38.58 -6.75
C SER A 155 1.91 -39.24 -8.10
N GLU A 156 2.88 -38.68 -8.82
CA GLU A 156 3.38 -39.24 -10.08
C GLU A 156 4.05 -40.60 -9.87
N GLU A 157 4.88 -40.75 -8.84
CA GLU A 157 5.50 -42.01 -8.47
C GLU A 157 4.45 -43.10 -8.15
N LEU A 158 3.44 -42.76 -7.35
CA LEU A 158 2.34 -43.68 -7.01
C LEU A 158 1.54 -44.08 -8.25
N ILE A 159 1.29 -43.14 -9.16
CA ILE A 159 0.66 -43.42 -10.46
C ILE A 159 1.52 -44.40 -11.25
N GLN A 160 2.83 -44.19 -11.31
CA GLN A 160 3.75 -45.06 -12.04
C GLN A 160 3.85 -46.47 -11.42
N GLN A 161 3.92 -46.57 -10.10
CA GLN A 161 3.87 -47.86 -9.39
C GLN A 161 2.57 -48.59 -9.67
N ARG A 162 1.43 -47.88 -9.65
CA ARG A 162 0.12 -48.45 -10.00
C ARG A 162 0.08 -48.96 -11.44
N HIS A 163 0.70 -48.25 -12.38
CA HIS A 163 0.84 -48.72 -13.77
C HIS A 163 1.65 -50.02 -13.85
N ARG A 164 2.81 -50.11 -13.18
CA ARG A 164 3.63 -51.34 -13.14
C ARG A 164 2.87 -52.52 -12.55
N LEU A 165 2.15 -52.32 -11.44
CA LEU A 165 1.34 -53.37 -10.82
C LEU A 165 0.24 -53.88 -11.77
N ARG A 166 -0.44 -52.98 -12.47
CA ARG A 166 -1.45 -53.35 -13.48
C ARG A 166 -0.84 -54.12 -14.65
N GLU A 167 0.33 -53.69 -15.11
CA GLU A 167 1.04 -54.36 -16.20
C GLU A 167 1.45 -55.78 -15.81
N MET A 168 2.08 -55.96 -14.64
CA MET A 168 2.42 -57.29 -14.11
C MET A 168 1.20 -58.18 -13.93
N ALA A 169 0.10 -57.65 -13.38
CA ALA A 169 -1.15 -58.37 -13.25
C ALA A 169 -1.70 -58.81 -14.62
N SER A 170 -1.66 -57.93 -15.62
CA SER A 170 -2.10 -58.27 -16.99
C SER A 170 -1.23 -59.37 -17.63
N GLN A 171 0.08 -59.35 -17.40
CA GLN A 171 1.00 -60.40 -17.87
C GLN A 171 0.71 -61.74 -17.22
N LEU A 172 0.47 -61.76 -15.91
CA LEU A 172 0.06 -62.96 -15.17
C LEU A 172 -1.25 -63.54 -15.72
N THR A 173 -2.26 -62.70 -15.96
CA THR A 173 -3.52 -63.15 -16.56
C THR A 173 -3.31 -63.71 -17.97
N LEU A 174 -2.46 -63.09 -18.79
CA LEU A 174 -2.12 -63.60 -20.12
C LEU A 174 -1.39 -64.94 -20.06
N ILE A 175 -0.46 -65.12 -19.13
CA ILE A 175 0.24 -66.39 -18.89
C ILE A 175 -0.76 -67.44 -18.44
N GLU A 176 -1.60 -67.13 -17.45
CA GLU A 176 -2.62 -68.05 -16.96
C GLU A 176 -3.57 -68.49 -18.08
N GLN A 177 -4.03 -67.57 -18.94
CA GLN A 177 -4.87 -67.91 -20.08
C GLN A 177 -4.15 -68.78 -21.12
N ARG A 178 -2.85 -68.53 -21.38
CA ARG A 178 -2.05 -69.38 -22.27
C ARG A 178 -1.86 -70.78 -21.70
N GLU A 179 -1.56 -70.88 -20.41
CA GLU A 179 -1.41 -72.15 -19.70
C GLU A 179 -2.71 -72.97 -19.78
N ARG A 180 -3.86 -72.33 -19.45
CA ARG A 180 -5.19 -72.96 -19.55
C ARG A 180 -5.50 -73.45 -20.96
N ARG A 181 -5.20 -72.66 -21.99
CA ARG A 181 -5.39 -73.06 -23.40
C ARG A 181 -4.49 -74.23 -23.79
N ARG A 182 -3.21 -74.22 -23.39
CA ARG A 182 -2.28 -75.35 -23.63
C ARG A 182 -2.78 -76.62 -22.97
N LEU A 183 -3.08 -76.58 -21.67
CA LEU A 183 -3.60 -77.74 -20.93
C LEU A 183 -4.88 -78.29 -21.57
N ALA A 184 -5.80 -77.42 -22.00
CA ALA A 184 -7.00 -77.85 -22.70
C ALA A 184 -6.69 -78.53 -24.04
N THR A 185 -5.71 -78.02 -24.79
CA THR A 185 -5.29 -78.59 -26.08
C THR A 185 -4.61 -79.94 -25.89
N ASP A 186 -3.63 -80.03 -24.97
CA ASP A 186 -2.90 -81.26 -24.67
C ASP A 186 -3.85 -82.35 -24.13
N LEU A 187 -4.80 -81.97 -23.28
CA LEU A 187 -5.84 -82.89 -22.78
C LEU A 187 -6.75 -83.37 -23.92
N HIS A 188 -7.14 -82.47 -24.84
CA HIS A 188 -7.97 -82.82 -25.99
C HIS A 188 -7.25 -83.79 -26.93
N ASP A 189 -5.98 -83.54 -27.23
CA ASP A 189 -5.15 -84.40 -28.07
C ASP A 189 -4.92 -85.78 -27.44
N TYR A 190 -4.61 -85.83 -26.13
CA TYR A 190 -4.44 -87.08 -25.39
C TYR A 190 -5.72 -87.92 -25.38
N LEU A 191 -6.88 -87.29 -25.10
CA LEU A 191 -8.18 -87.97 -25.14
C LEU A 191 -8.51 -88.48 -26.55
N ALA A 192 -8.24 -87.69 -27.58
CA ALA A 192 -8.44 -88.10 -28.98
C ALA A 192 -7.57 -89.31 -29.35
N GLN A 193 -6.29 -89.31 -28.96
CA GLN A 193 -5.37 -90.43 -29.17
C GLN A 193 -5.86 -91.72 -28.48
N MET A 194 -6.26 -91.63 -27.21
CA MET A 194 -6.80 -92.78 -26.46
C MET A 194 -8.06 -93.36 -27.09
N LEU A 195 -8.98 -92.50 -27.57
CA LEU A 195 -10.17 -92.91 -28.31
C LEU A 195 -9.83 -93.66 -29.60
N VAL A 196 -8.85 -93.21 -30.37
CA VAL A 196 -8.38 -93.89 -31.58
C VAL A 196 -7.81 -95.27 -31.25
N VAL A 197 -6.98 -95.39 -30.21
CA VAL A 197 -6.42 -96.67 -29.75
C VAL A 197 -7.52 -97.63 -29.29
N CYS A 198 -8.47 -97.15 -28.47
CA CYS A 198 -9.62 -97.94 -28.06
C CYS A 198 -10.43 -98.42 -29.27
N ARG A 199 -10.72 -97.53 -30.24
CA ARG A 199 -11.43 -97.89 -31.47
C ARG A 199 -10.67 -98.94 -32.30
N LEU A 200 -9.35 -98.83 -32.41
CA LEU A 200 -8.48 -99.82 -33.09
C LEU A 200 -8.48 -101.17 -32.38
N LYS A 201 -8.39 -101.20 -31.04
CA LYS A 201 -8.47 -102.44 -30.25
C LYS A 201 -9.85 -103.10 -30.36
N VAL A 202 -10.93 -102.33 -30.27
CA VAL A 202 -12.31 -102.83 -30.41
C VAL A 202 -12.57 -103.36 -31.82
N SER A 203 -12.09 -102.68 -32.86
CA SER A 203 -12.24 -103.17 -34.25
C SER A 203 -11.41 -104.42 -34.54
N ARG A 204 -10.21 -104.56 -33.95
CA ARG A 204 -9.44 -105.82 -33.97
C ARG A 204 -10.18 -106.95 -33.25
N ALA A 205 -10.71 -106.70 -32.05
CA ALA A 205 -11.48 -107.69 -31.30
C ALA A 205 -12.74 -108.12 -32.05
N LYS A 206 -13.47 -107.18 -32.67
CA LYS A 206 -14.66 -107.47 -33.50
C LYS A 206 -14.31 -108.34 -34.71
N ARG A 207 -13.15 -108.12 -35.36
CA ARG A 207 -12.64 -108.98 -36.45
C ARG A 207 -12.21 -110.37 -35.95
N ALA A 208 -11.68 -110.48 -34.73
CA ALA A 208 -11.30 -111.77 -34.14
C ALA A 208 -12.53 -112.60 -33.70
N LEU A 209 -13.62 -111.95 -33.29
CA LEU A 209 -14.89 -112.58 -32.88
C LEU A 209 -15.85 -112.87 -34.04
N THR A 210 -15.49 -112.54 -35.28
CA THR A 210 -16.19 -113.00 -36.49
C THR A 210 -15.25 -113.85 -37.37
N PRO A 211 -14.94 -115.09 -36.97
CA PRO A 211 -14.33 -116.03 -37.90
C PRO A 211 -15.41 -116.51 -38.87
N ARG A 212 -15.13 -116.34 -40.17
CA ARG A 212 -15.79 -117.03 -41.27
C ARG A 212 -15.23 -118.45 -41.37
#